data_AF-A0A7S4USP3-F1
#
_entry.id   AF-A0A7S4USP3-F1
#
_cell.length_a   1.000
_cell.length_b   1.000
_cell.length_c   1.000
_cell.angle_alpha   90.00
_cell.angle_beta   90.00
_cell.angle_gamma   90.00
#
_symmetry.space_group_name_H-M   'P 1'
#
loop_
_entity.id
_entity.type
_entity.pdbx_description
1 polymer ?
#
loop_
_entity_poly.entity_id
_entity_poly.type
_entity_poly.pdbx_seq_one_letter_code
_entity_poly.pdbx_strand_id
1 'polypeptide(L)'
;RARRAPVRARWMPRARRNGPGTGWVQAWCELRDRWERNSRRQQRRQKREDFNSRGRVPLEAGAASSSEPATAARKRPREWSRAEGAACATAAREDVISCSCSYEQALAVRLVLAFGTGAVAAMAELQPSFGREALPLKGLARLVHPDKCPHPRAKEAFQRLAPALQNLR
;
A
#
# COMPACT_ATOMS: atom_id res chain seq x y z
N ARG A 1 -18.07 77.26 8.94
CA ARG A 1 -18.47 75.83 9.09
C ARG A 1 -17.98 75.06 7.87
N ALA A 2 -16.80 74.43 7.95
CA ALA A 2 -16.24 73.61 6.87
C ALA A 2 -16.20 72.15 7.33
N ARG A 3 -16.91 71.27 6.62
CA ARG A 3 -16.97 69.82 6.90
C ARG A 3 -15.73 69.16 6.29
N ARG A 4 -14.83 68.63 7.13
CA ARG A 4 -13.70 67.78 6.69
C ARG A 4 -14.23 66.37 6.38
N ALA A 5 -13.96 65.88 5.17
CA ALA A 5 -14.30 64.53 4.74
C ALA A 5 -13.27 63.50 5.28
N PRO A 6 -13.68 62.26 5.60
CA PRO A 6 -12.76 61.22 6.07
C PRO A 6 -11.93 60.66 4.92
N VAL A 7 -10.61 60.65 5.13
CA VAL A 7 -9.61 60.05 4.23
C VAL A 7 -9.85 58.54 4.20
N ARG A 8 -10.28 58.01 3.05
CA ARG A 8 -10.41 56.57 2.81
C ARG A 8 -9.02 55.93 2.81
N ALA A 9 -8.69 55.21 3.88
CA ALA A 9 -7.52 54.35 3.93
C ALA A 9 -7.64 53.27 2.85
N ARG A 10 -6.85 53.41 1.78
CA ARG A 10 -6.73 52.46 0.69
C ARG A 10 -5.96 51.25 1.22
N TRP A 11 -6.68 50.18 1.57
CA TRP A 11 -6.09 48.90 1.90
C TRP A 11 -5.29 48.37 0.71
N MET A 12 -3.96 48.52 0.78
CA MET A 12 -3.04 47.84 -0.14
C MET A 12 -2.97 46.36 0.29
N PRO A 13 -3.20 45.40 -0.61
CA PRO A 13 -2.95 43.99 -0.31
C PRO A 13 -1.45 43.84 0.00
N ARG A 14 -1.13 43.47 1.24
CA ARG A 14 0.23 43.03 1.58
C ARG A 14 0.54 41.82 0.71
N ALA A 15 1.37 42.01 -0.31
CA ALA A 15 1.97 40.93 -1.07
C ALA A 15 2.68 40.00 -0.06
N ARG A 16 2.13 38.79 0.12
CA ARG A 16 2.78 37.73 0.86
C ARG A 16 4.10 37.44 0.16
N ARG A 17 5.21 37.82 0.79
CA ARG A 17 6.54 37.38 0.38
C ARG A 17 6.58 35.87 0.59
N ASN A 18 6.32 35.13 -0.48
CA ASN A 18 6.64 33.71 -0.54
C ASN A 18 8.17 33.61 -0.44
N GLY A 19 8.65 33.06 0.67
CA GLY A 19 10.09 32.83 0.87
C GLY A 19 10.61 31.85 -0.20
N PRO A 20 11.86 32.00 -0.67
CA PRO A 20 12.42 31.25 -1.80
C PRO A 20 12.71 29.75 -1.53
N GLY A 21 12.13 29.14 -0.49
CA GLY A 21 12.43 27.75 -0.09
C GLY A 21 11.31 26.72 -0.29
N THR A 22 10.07 27.14 -0.53
CA THR A 22 8.90 26.23 -0.51
C THR A 22 8.34 25.86 -1.89
N GLY A 23 8.90 26.39 -2.97
CA GLY A 23 8.38 26.21 -4.33
C GLY A 23 8.34 24.76 -4.79
N TRP A 24 9.38 23.97 -4.47
CA TRP A 24 9.43 22.56 -4.89
C TRP A 24 8.47 21.69 -4.08
N VAL A 25 8.33 21.91 -2.76
CA VAL A 25 7.37 21.17 -1.91
C VAL A 25 5.95 21.40 -2.40
N GLN A 26 5.60 22.66 -2.68
CA GLN A 26 4.29 23.01 -3.19
C GLN A 26 4.04 22.42 -4.58
N ALA A 27 5.02 22.51 -5.50
CA ALA A 27 4.92 21.89 -6.82
C ALA A 27 4.75 20.36 -6.73
N TRP A 28 5.41 19.71 -5.76
CA TRP A 28 5.31 18.28 -5.54
C TRP A 28 3.94 17.88 -4.97
N CYS A 29 3.41 18.66 -4.02
CA CYS A 29 2.04 18.50 -3.52
C CYS A 29 1.01 18.67 -4.65
N GLU A 30 1.14 19.72 -5.47
CA GLU A 30 0.24 19.96 -6.60
C GLU A 30 0.30 18.84 -7.66
N LEU A 31 1.50 18.31 -7.94
CA LEU A 31 1.69 17.18 -8.85
C LEU A 31 1.05 15.91 -8.30
N ARG A 32 1.23 15.61 -7.00
CA ARG A 32 0.61 14.47 -6.33
C ARG A 32 -0.91 14.58 -6.35
N ASP A 33 -1.47 15.74 -6.02
CA ASP A 33 -2.92 15.98 -6.07
C ASP A 33 -3.49 15.80 -7.48
N ARG A 34 -2.72 16.21 -8.50
CA ARG A 34 -3.11 16.02 -9.91
C ARG A 34 -3.08 14.54 -10.29
N TRP A 35 -2.04 13.81 -9.88
CA TRP A 35 -1.91 12.38 -10.12
C TRP A 35 -3.02 11.59 -9.41
N GLU A 36 -3.31 11.87 -8.13
CA GLU A 36 -4.38 11.20 -7.38
C GLU A 36 -5.76 11.43 -8.02
N ARG A 37 -6.05 12.67 -8.45
CA ARG A 37 -7.28 12.98 -9.20
C ARG A 37 -7.36 12.20 -10.50
N ASN A 38 -6.25 12.05 -11.23
CA ASN A 38 -6.24 11.32 -12.49
C ASN A 38 -6.37 9.80 -12.29
N SER A 39 -5.70 9.25 -11.28
CA SER A 39 -5.80 7.84 -10.88
C SER A 39 -7.23 7.47 -10.45
N ARG A 40 -7.88 8.31 -9.63
CA ARG A 40 -9.31 8.13 -9.27
C ARG A 40 -10.21 8.18 -10.50
N ARG A 41 -9.92 9.03 -11.50
CA ARG A 41 -10.66 9.08 -12.77
C ARG A 41 -10.47 7.79 -13.57
N GLN A 42 -9.25 7.26 -13.67
CA GLN A 42 -8.99 5.99 -14.34
C GLN A 42 -9.68 4.82 -13.64
N GLN A 43 -9.60 4.70 -12.31
CA GLN A 43 -10.30 3.65 -11.57
C GLN A 43 -11.83 3.71 -11.78
N ARG A 44 -12.41 4.92 -11.85
CA ARG A 44 -13.84 5.08 -12.17
C ARG A 44 -14.18 4.65 -13.59
N ARG A 45 -13.29 4.88 -14.57
CA ARG A 45 -13.47 4.38 -15.95
C ARG A 45 -13.43 2.87 -16.00
N GLN A 46 -12.43 2.26 -15.35
CA GLN A 46 -12.29 0.82 -15.31
C GLN A 46 -13.47 0.13 -14.62
N LYS A 47 -13.94 0.65 -13.48
CA LYS A 47 -15.17 0.14 -12.84
C LYS A 47 -16.42 0.28 -13.72
N ARG A 48 -16.51 1.33 -14.54
CA ARG A 48 -17.61 1.49 -15.50
C ARG A 48 -17.51 0.47 -16.63
N GLU A 49 -16.31 0.20 -17.13
CA GLU A 49 -16.07 -0.84 -18.13
C GLU A 49 -16.40 -2.22 -17.58
N ASP A 50 -15.99 -2.54 -16.34
CA ASP A 50 -16.33 -3.81 -15.68
C ASP A 50 -17.83 -3.97 -15.49
N PHE A 51 -18.52 -2.91 -15.06
CA PHE A 51 -19.97 -2.91 -14.92
C PHE A 51 -20.67 -3.09 -16.27
N ASN A 52 -20.20 -2.40 -17.31
CA ASN A 52 -20.73 -2.55 -18.66
C ASN A 52 -20.47 -3.96 -19.23
N SER A 53 -19.31 -4.54 -18.93
CA SER A 53 -18.91 -5.88 -19.37
C SER A 53 -19.70 -6.97 -18.66
N ARG A 54 -20.06 -6.75 -17.39
CA ARG A 54 -20.92 -7.67 -16.60
C ARG A 54 -22.42 -7.52 -16.90
N GLY A 55 -22.84 -6.49 -17.63
CA GLY A 55 -24.23 -6.31 -18.06
C GLY A 55 -24.71 -7.29 -19.15
N ARG A 56 -23.83 -8.18 -19.65
CA ARG A 56 -24.17 -9.28 -20.56
C ARG A 56 -23.89 -10.62 -19.87
N VAL A 57 -24.77 -11.06 -18.97
CA VAL A 57 -24.81 -12.48 -18.56
C VAL A 57 -26.17 -13.05 -18.98
N PRO A 58 -26.19 -14.07 -19.86
CA PRO A 58 -27.36 -14.88 -20.15
C PRO A 58 -27.88 -15.52 -18.86
N LEU A 59 -29.19 -15.43 -18.68
CA LEU A 59 -29.90 -15.93 -17.52
C LEU A 59 -29.98 -17.47 -17.57
N GLU A 60 -28.94 -18.17 -17.11
CA GLU A 60 -28.99 -19.63 -16.93
C GLU A 60 -29.39 -19.96 -15.49
N ALA A 61 -30.56 -20.59 -15.36
CA ALA A 61 -31.15 -21.06 -14.12
C ALA A 61 -30.64 -22.46 -13.77
N GLY A 62 -30.17 -22.66 -12.54
CA GLY A 62 -29.83 -23.99 -12.00
C GLY A 62 -29.14 -23.84 -10.64
N ALA A 63 -29.89 -23.89 -9.54
CA ALA A 63 -30.25 -25.11 -8.80
C ALA A 63 -29.18 -25.54 -7.76
N ALA A 64 -29.51 -25.22 -6.51
CA ALA A 64 -29.38 -26.03 -5.29
C ALA A 64 -28.03 -26.64 -4.85
N SER A 65 -27.67 -26.22 -3.63
CA SER A 65 -27.35 -27.08 -2.47
C SER A 65 -26.08 -27.93 -2.51
N SER A 66 -25.11 -27.59 -1.66
CA SER A 66 -24.81 -28.40 -0.46
C SER A 66 -23.79 -27.71 0.44
N SER A 67 -24.16 -27.61 1.71
CA SER A 67 -23.31 -27.29 2.84
C SER A 67 -22.51 -28.53 3.24
N GLU A 68 -21.17 -28.45 3.22
CA GLU A 68 -20.31 -29.46 3.85
C GLU A 68 -19.44 -28.87 4.97
N PRO A 69 -19.12 -29.67 6.00
CA PRO A 69 -18.54 -29.19 7.24
C PRO A 69 -17.03 -28.99 7.18
N ALA A 70 -16.59 -27.94 7.88
CA ALA A 70 -15.21 -27.51 8.02
C ALA A 70 -14.36 -28.51 8.81
N THR A 71 -13.78 -29.49 8.12
CA THR A 71 -12.60 -30.19 8.64
C THR A 71 -11.39 -29.27 8.44
N ALA A 72 -10.66 -29.00 9.54
CA ALA A 72 -9.47 -28.17 9.56
C ALA A 72 -8.30 -28.90 8.86
N ALA A 73 -8.39 -29.03 7.54
CA ALA A 73 -7.30 -29.48 6.69
C ALA A 73 -6.12 -28.54 6.94
N ARG A 74 -5.01 -29.09 7.44
CA ARG A 74 -3.72 -28.40 7.53
C ARG A 74 -3.34 -27.97 6.11
N LYS A 75 -3.74 -26.75 5.74
CA LYS A 75 -3.50 -26.19 4.41
C LYS A 75 -1.98 -26.21 4.22
N ARG A 76 -1.52 -27.04 3.28
CA ARG A 76 -0.13 -27.01 2.85
C ARG A 76 0.23 -25.56 2.53
N PRO A 77 1.45 -25.11 2.87
CA PRO A 77 1.90 -23.77 2.54
C PRO A 77 1.61 -23.52 1.06
N ARG A 78 0.76 -22.55 0.76
CA ARG A 78 0.39 -22.21 -0.61
C ARG A 78 1.67 -21.78 -1.32
N GLU A 79 2.03 -22.48 -2.38
CA GLU A 79 3.18 -22.12 -3.21
C GLU A 79 2.91 -20.73 -3.78
N TRP A 80 3.85 -19.82 -3.60
CA TRP A 80 3.68 -18.44 -3.99
C TRP A 80 3.87 -18.31 -5.50
N SER A 81 3.02 -17.52 -6.17
CA SER A 81 3.18 -17.26 -7.60
C SER A 81 4.00 -15.99 -7.84
N ARG A 82 4.89 -16.03 -8.85
CA ARG A 82 5.67 -14.85 -9.28
C ARG A 82 4.81 -13.64 -9.60
N ALA A 83 3.61 -13.86 -10.15
CA ALA A 83 2.64 -12.80 -10.44
C ALA A 83 2.10 -12.14 -9.16
N GLU A 84 1.79 -12.92 -8.13
CA GLU A 84 1.35 -12.41 -6.82
C GLU A 84 2.49 -11.67 -6.11
N GLY A 85 3.72 -12.16 -6.24
CA GLY A 85 4.92 -11.46 -5.77
C GLY A 85 5.13 -10.09 -6.43
N ALA A 86 4.95 -10.01 -7.75
CA ALA A 86 5.02 -8.75 -8.49
C ALA A 86 3.92 -7.76 -8.05
N ALA A 87 2.70 -8.25 -7.77
CA ALA A 87 1.63 -7.43 -7.21
C ALA A 87 2.00 -6.86 -5.82
N CYS A 88 2.63 -7.68 -4.97
CA CYS A 88 3.13 -7.23 -3.67
C CYS A 88 4.23 -6.17 -3.82
N ALA A 89 5.12 -6.31 -4.80
CA ALA A 89 6.17 -5.32 -5.09
C ALA A 89 5.59 -3.98 -5.54
N THR A 90 4.58 -3.98 -6.42
CA THR A 90 3.87 -2.76 -6.81
C THR A 90 3.22 -2.08 -5.61
N ALA A 91 2.48 -2.84 -4.80
CA ALA A 91 1.85 -2.31 -3.59
C ALA A 91 2.86 -1.75 -2.58
N ALA A 92 4.02 -2.41 -2.42
CA ALA A 92 5.09 -1.93 -1.56
C ALA A 92 5.65 -0.58 -2.01
N ARG A 93 5.70 -0.29 -3.32
CA ARG A 93 6.10 1.04 -3.81
C ARG A 93 5.07 2.11 -3.43
N GLU A 94 3.79 1.78 -3.48
CA GLU A 94 2.72 2.68 -3.02
C GLU A 94 2.79 2.90 -1.50
N ASP A 95 3.14 1.84 -0.75
CA ASP A 95 3.33 1.93 0.69
C ASP A 95 4.51 2.84 1.06
N VAL A 96 5.63 2.79 0.35
CA VAL A 96 6.77 3.71 0.60
C VAL A 96 6.37 5.18 0.42
N ILE A 97 5.42 5.47 -0.49
CA ILE A 97 4.93 6.83 -0.72
C ILE A 97 3.97 7.29 0.39
N SER A 98 3.22 6.36 0.99
CA SER A 98 2.18 6.64 1.98
C SER A 98 2.60 6.44 3.43
N CYS A 99 3.58 5.57 3.64
CA CYS A 99 4.14 5.15 4.92
C CYS A 99 5.63 5.46 4.88
N SER A 100 6.17 6.12 5.91
CA SER A 100 7.60 6.47 5.98
C SER A 100 8.53 5.28 6.25
N CYS A 101 8.26 4.10 5.69
CA CYS A 101 9.07 2.89 5.80
C CYS A 101 9.96 2.68 4.58
N SER A 102 11.03 1.89 4.72
CA SER A 102 11.86 1.50 3.57
C SER A 102 11.10 0.55 2.63
N TYR A 103 11.55 0.47 1.38
CA TYR A 103 10.94 -0.44 0.39
C TYR A 103 11.03 -1.90 0.85
N GLU A 104 12.15 -2.30 1.44
CA GLU A 104 12.33 -3.68 1.90
C GLU A 104 11.39 -4.02 3.05
N GLN A 105 11.16 -3.08 3.96
CA GLN A 105 10.20 -3.22 5.04
C GLN A 105 8.75 -3.33 4.52
N ALA A 106 8.36 -2.44 3.60
CA ALA A 106 7.03 -2.46 3.00
C ALA A 106 6.78 -3.76 2.22
N LEU A 107 7.76 -4.20 1.43
CA LEU A 107 7.72 -5.45 0.68
C LEU A 107 7.63 -6.65 1.62
N ALA A 108 8.43 -6.69 2.69
CA ALA A 108 8.38 -7.73 3.70
C ALA A 108 6.98 -7.84 4.30
N VAL A 109 6.37 -6.71 4.68
CA VAL A 109 5.01 -6.69 5.24
C VAL A 109 4.01 -7.22 4.23
N ARG A 110 4.04 -6.77 2.97
CA ARG A 110 3.12 -7.23 1.91
C ARG A 110 3.24 -8.73 1.64
N LEU A 111 4.47 -9.23 1.50
CA LEU A 111 4.74 -10.65 1.26
C LEU A 111 4.29 -11.51 2.45
N VAL A 112 4.57 -11.10 3.69
CA VAL A 112 4.15 -11.85 4.88
C VAL A 112 2.63 -11.90 5.02
N LEU A 113 1.94 -10.81 4.69
CA LEU A 113 0.49 -10.77 4.71
C LEU A 113 -0.15 -11.62 3.60
N ALA A 114 0.52 -11.77 2.45
CA ALA A 114 0.04 -12.61 1.37
C ALA A 114 0.37 -14.10 1.57
N PHE A 115 1.59 -14.41 2.01
CA PHE A 115 2.18 -15.75 1.95
C PHE A 115 2.63 -16.31 3.30
N GLY A 116 2.57 -15.53 4.38
CA GLY A 116 3.06 -15.95 5.69
C GLY A 116 4.56 -16.27 5.66
N THR A 117 4.94 -17.49 6.04
CA THR A 117 6.33 -17.97 6.02
C THR A 117 6.91 -18.14 4.61
N GLY A 118 6.05 -18.34 3.60
CA GLY A 118 6.47 -18.41 2.19
C GLY A 118 7.08 -17.12 1.67
N ALA A 119 6.91 -16.00 2.39
CA ALA A 119 7.51 -14.72 2.09
C ALA A 119 9.04 -14.75 2.04
N VAL A 120 9.70 -15.68 2.73
CA VAL A 120 11.17 -15.82 2.67
C VAL A 120 11.62 -16.17 1.26
N ALA A 121 11.00 -17.17 0.64
CA ALA A 121 11.32 -17.58 -0.73
C ALA A 121 10.98 -16.48 -1.74
N ALA A 122 9.80 -15.85 -1.59
CA ALA A 122 9.37 -14.76 -2.45
C ALA A 122 10.31 -13.54 -2.38
N MET A 123 10.80 -13.20 -1.19
CA MET A 123 11.72 -12.08 -1.00
C MET A 123 13.08 -12.35 -1.64
N ALA A 124 13.60 -13.58 -1.54
CA ALA A 124 14.86 -13.96 -2.16
C ALA A 124 14.81 -13.86 -3.69
N GLU A 125 13.68 -14.18 -4.32
CA GLU A 125 13.52 -14.05 -5.77
C GLU A 125 13.34 -12.59 -6.21
N LEU A 126 12.58 -11.79 -5.47
CA LEU A 126 12.26 -10.41 -5.86
C LEU A 126 13.39 -9.41 -5.55
N GLN A 127 14.23 -9.70 -4.55
CA GLN A 127 15.36 -8.86 -4.17
C GLN A 127 16.66 -9.67 -4.03
N PRO A 128 17.32 -9.98 -5.16
CA PRO A 128 18.60 -10.69 -5.16
C PRO A 128 19.74 -9.86 -4.52
N SER A 129 19.53 -8.56 -4.32
CA SER A 129 20.47 -7.65 -3.65
C SER A 129 20.71 -7.97 -2.17
N PHE A 130 19.85 -8.76 -1.52
CA PHE A 130 20.07 -9.24 -0.15
C PHE A 130 21.18 -10.31 -0.03
N GLY A 131 21.88 -10.60 -1.14
CA GLY A 131 22.90 -11.62 -1.20
C GLY A 131 22.29 -12.99 -1.50
N ARG A 132 23.13 -13.94 -1.94
CA ARG A 132 22.70 -15.33 -2.19
C ARG A 132 22.21 -16.06 -0.94
N GLU A 133 22.51 -15.53 0.25
CA GLU A 133 21.94 -16.05 1.48
C GLU A 133 20.51 -15.56 1.64
N ALA A 134 19.56 -16.44 1.31
CA ALA A 134 18.14 -16.18 1.55
C ALA A 134 17.92 -15.68 2.97
N LEU A 135 17.23 -14.54 3.11
CA LEU A 135 16.96 -13.93 4.41
C LEU A 135 16.33 -14.97 5.35
N PRO A 136 16.98 -15.34 6.45
CA PRO A 136 16.41 -16.31 7.37
C PRO A 136 15.09 -15.77 7.93
N LEU A 137 14.21 -16.65 8.39
CA LEU A 137 12.93 -16.25 9.00
C LEU A 137 13.11 -15.19 10.11
N LYS A 138 14.22 -15.27 10.86
CA LYS A 138 14.61 -14.26 11.87
C LYS A 138 14.91 -12.88 11.23
N GLY A 139 15.55 -12.85 10.07
CA GLY A 139 15.79 -11.64 9.30
C GLY A 139 14.49 -11.01 8.81
N LEU A 140 13.59 -11.83 8.25
CA LEU A 140 12.25 -11.38 7.85
C LEU A 140 11.46 -10.80 9.04
N ALA A 141 11.50 -11.45 10.20
CA ALA A 141 10.84 -10.97 11.42
C ALA A 141 11.39 -9.62 11.89
N ARG A 142 12.69 -9.35 11.72
CA ARG A 142 13.29 -8.05 12.03
C ARG A 142 12.78 -6.93 11.11
N LEU A 143 12.57 -7.23 9.82
CA LEU A 143 12.05 -6.26 8.85
C LEU A 143 10.59 -5.87 9.13
N VAL A 144 9.77 -6.80 9.63
CA VAL A 144 8.35 -6.56 9.93
C VAL A 144 8.06 -6.26 11.40
N HIS A 145 9.09 -6.11 12.25
CA HIS A 145 8.89 -5.87 13.67
C HIS A 145 8.20 -4.52 13.92
N PRO A 146 7.10 -4.46 14.70
CA PRO A 146 6.29 -3.24 14.84
C PRO A 146 7.03 -2.05 15.47
N ASP A 147 8.05 -2.31 16.28
CA ASP A 147 8.90 -1.26 16.87
C ASP A 147 9.87 -0.62 15.85
N LYS A 148 10.29 -1.39 14.83
CA LYS A 148 11.33 -0.97 13.87
C LYS A 148 10.77 -0.62 12.49
N CYS A 149 9.55 -1.03 12.22
CA CYS A 149 8.87 -0.86 10.94
C CYS A 149 7.66 0.08 11.15
N PRO A 150 7.68 1.32 10.64
CA PRO A 150 6.59 2.26 10.82
C PRO A 150 5.36 1.96 9.95
N HIS A 151 5.36 0.83 9.23
CA HIS A 151 4.25 0.42 8.38
C HIS A 151 3.01 0.09 9.25
N PRO A 152 1.81 0.61 8.95
CA PRO A 152 0.62 0.46 9.81
C PRO A 152 0.20 -1.00 10.00
N ARG A 153 0.53 -1.86 9.03
CA ARG A 153 0.25 -3.30 9.06
C ARG A 153 1.39 -4.18 9.59
N ALA A 154 2.48 -3.60 10.11
CA ALA A 154 3.63 -4.35 10.60
C ALA A 154 3.25 -5.32 11.75
N LYS A 155 2.41 -4.86 12.69
CA LYS A 155 1.92 -5.70 13.80
C LYS A 155 1.17 -6.94 13.31
N GLU A 156 0.28 -6.78 12.31
CA GLU A 156 -0.47 -7.89 11.71
C GLU A 156 0.48 -8.88 11.03
N ALA A 157 1.43 -8.38 10.24
CA ALA A 157 2.43 -9.21 9.57
C ALA A 157 3.28 -10.00 10.57
N PHE A 158 3.77 -9.34 11.63
CA PHE A 158 4.58 -9.97 12.66
C PHE A 158 3.81 -11.09 13.39
N GLN A 159 2.53 -10.86 13.71
CA GLN A 159 1.68 -11.88 14.32
C GLN A 159 1.52 -13.13 13.44
N ARG A 160 1.50 -12.99 12.11
CA ARG A 160 1.46 -14.14 11.19
C ARG A 160 2.75 -14.96 11.19
N LEU A 161 3.89 -14.35 11.51
CA LEU A 161 5.18 -15.06 11.63
C LEU A 161 5.37 -15.72 13.00
N ALA A 162 4.69 -15.23 14.04
CA ALA A 162 4.90 -15.68 15.41
C ALA A 162 4.84 -17.21 15.60
N PRO A 163 3.89 -17.96 15.01
CA PRO A 163 3.86 -19.42 15.15
C PRO A 163 5.12 -20.10 14.59
N ALA A 164 5.65 -19.61 13.48
CA ALA A 164 6.83 -20.17 12.84
C ALA A 164 8.13 -19.83 13.60
N LEU A 165 8.16 -18.67 14.27
CA LEU A 165 9.29 -18.29 15.13
C LEU A 165 9.39 -19.13 16.40
N GLN A 166 8.27 -19.61 16.94
CA GLN A 166 8.25 -20.49 18.11
C GLN A 166 8.86 -21.86 17.80
N ASN A 167 8.64 -22.38 16.59
CA ASN A 167 9.19 -23.66 16.13
C ASN A 167 10.70 -23.61 15.84
N LEU A 168 11.33 -22.44 15.96
CA LEU A 168 12.75 -22.22 15.69
C LEU A 168 13.60 -22.19 16.97
N ARG A 169 12.99 -22.50 18.12
CA ARG A 169 13.66 -22.66 19.43
C ARG A 169 14.02 -24.10 19.67
#